data_AF-A0A7D3XGE8-F1
#
_entry.id   AF-A0A7D3XGE8-F1
#
_cell.length_a   1.000
_cell.length_b   1.000
_cell.length_c   1.000
_cell.angle_alpha   90.00
_cell.angle_beta   90.00
_cell.angle_gamma   90.00
#
_symmetry.space_group_name_H-M   'P 1'
#
loop_
_entity.id
_entity.type
_entity.pdbx_description
1 polymer ?
#
loop_
_entity_poly.entity_id
_entity_poly.type
_entity_poly.pdbx_seq_one_letter_code
_entity_poly.pdbx_strand_id
1 'polypeptide(L)'
;MNAPATAATRQAPRLLIGGQALVALGSTRITNDTDYLVSDLSSPADFLHDEAANVDYINANGHQFFAAVWKAEAGNRSGVATPQSLLELKAFSFVQHCLNRKFQKADDAEFDIKFLVRTFGLTSVKLVAKFVTAGQLSEIKKVIASVH
;
A
#
# COMPACT_ATOMS: atom_id res chain seq x y z
N MET A 1 25.92 8.28 -38.29
CA MET A 1 25.12 9.14 -37.39
C MET A 1 24.00 8.28 -36.86
N ASN A 2 24.14 7.80 -35.62
CA ASN A 2 23.18 6.86 -35.03
C ASN A 2 22.00 7.64 -34.46
N ALA A 3 20.79 7.23 -34.84
CA ALA A 3 19.55 7.71 -34.28
C ALA A 3 19.52 7.50 -32.76
N PRO A 4 18.88 8.39 -31.98
CA PRO A 4 18.74 8.19 -30.55
C PRO A 4 17.88 6.96 -30.30
N ALA A 5 18.39 6.04 -29.48
CA ALA A 5 17.63 4.89 -29.01
C ALA A 5 16.38 5.40 -28.28
N THR A 6 15.21 5.12 -28.86
CA THR A 6 13.91 5.31 -28.24
C THR A 6 13.91 4.63 -26.87
N ALA A 7 13.56 5.38 -25.82
CA ALA A 7 13.37 4.91 -24.47
C ALA A 7 12.36 3.75 -24.46
N ALA A 8 12.86 2.52 -24.52
CA ALA A 8 12.07 1.35 -24.18
C ALA A 8 11.92 1.35 -22.66
N THR A 9 10.92 2.07 -22.15
CA THR A 9 10.40 1.90 -20.80
C THR A 9 9.89 0.47 -20.68
N ARG A 10 10.79 -0.46 -20.33
CA ARG A 10 10.40 -1.68 -19.64
C ARG A 10 9.74 -1.20 -18.36
N GLN A 11 8.41 -1.09 -18.36
CA GLN A 11 7.65 -0.86 -17.14
C GLN A 11 8.05 -1.99 -16.19
N ALA A 12 8.86 -1.66 -15.19
CA ALA A 12 9.15 -2.58 -14.11
C ALA A 12 7.79 -3.06 -13.54
N PRO A 13 7.67 -4.33 -13.12
CA PRO A 13 6.45 -4.80 -12.49
C PRO A 13 6.04 -3.82 -11.38
N ARG A 14 4.77 -3.42 -11.40
CA ARG A 14 4.19 -2.52 -10.41
C ARG A 14 2.77 -2.97 -10.08
N LEU A 15 2.36 -2.73 -8.84
CA LEU A 15 1.01 -3.05 -8.37
C LEU A 15 0.35 -1.79 -7.87
N LEU A 16 -0.83 -1.47 -8.39
CA LEU A 16 -1.65 -0.39 -7.87
C LEU A 16 -2.02 -0.71 -6.43
N ILE A 17 -1.73 0.24 -5.55
CA ILE A 17 -2.05 0.18 -4.12
C ILE A 17 -2.80 1.46 -3.70
N GLY A 18 -2.89 1.71 -2.40
CA GLY A 18 -3.39 2.98 -1.88
C GLY A 18 -4.87 3.19 -2.15
N GLY A 19 -5.27 4.45 -2.26
CA GLY A 19 -6.69 4.81 -2.39
C GLY A 19 -7.28 4.37 -3.74
N GLN A 20 -6.54 4.55 -4.85
CA GLN A 20 -7.00 4.18 -6.19
C GLN A 20 -7.21 2.66 -6.34
N ALA A 21 -6.36 1.83 -5.71
CA ALA A 21 -6.61 0.39 -5.67
C ALA A 21 -7.93 0.05 -4.96
N LEU A 22 -8.26 0.76 -3.88
CA LEU A 22 -9.51 0.55 -3.15
C LEU A 22 -10.73 1.03 -3.95
N VAL A 23 -10.61 2.13 -4.69
CA VAL A 23 -11.66 2.60 -5.61
C VAL A 23 -11.91 1.56 -6.70
N ALA A 24 -10.85 1.00 -7.29
CA ALA A 24 -10.97 -0.09 -8.27
C ALA A 24 -11.65 -1.35 -7.71
N LEU A 25 -11.63 -1.51 -6.38
CA LEU A 25 -12.29 -2.59 -5.64
C LEU A 25 -13.69 -2.22 -5.13
N GLY A 26 -14.20 -1.02 -5.42
CA GLY A 26 -15.55 -0.57 -5.06
C GLY A 26 -15.64 0.29 -3.79
N SER A 27 -14.53 0.81 -3.28
CA SER A 27 -14.55 1.81 -2.20
C SER A 27 -15.20 3.11 -2.66
N THR A 28 -15.94 3.76 -1.76
CA THR A 28 -16.57 5.07 -2.01
C THR A 28 -15.63 6.26 -1.75
N ARG A 29 -14.39 6.01 -1.33
CA ARG A 29 -13.39 7.06 -1.08
C ARG A 29 -13.04 7.75 -2.39
N ILE A 30 -13.05 9.08 -2.42
CA ILE A 30 -12.57 9.86 -3.56
C ILE A 30 -11.09 10.21 -3.32
N THR A 31 -10.23 9.90 -4.28
CA THR A 31 -8.81 10.26 -4.24
C THR A 31 -8.31 10.52 -5.66
N ASN A 32 -7.36 11.43 -5.81
CA ASN A 32 -6.64 11.63 -7.08
C ASN A 32 -5.20 11.09 -7.01
N ASP A 33 -4.70 10.84 -5.81
CA ASP A 33 -3.37 10.29 -5.58
C ASP A 33 -3.31 8.84 -6.06
N THR A 34 -2.28 8.53 -6.84
CA THR A 34 -2.04 7.19 -7.38
C THR A 34 -0.78 6.62 -6.73
N ASP A 35 -0.93 5.48 -6.07
CA ASP A 35 0.16 4.81 -5.37
C ASP A 35 0.49 3.48 -6.04
N TYR A 36 1.77 3.19 -6.28
CA TYR A 36 2.24 1.89 -6.75
C TYR A 36 3.23 1.26 -5.77
N LEU A 37 3.09 -0.04 -5.53
CA LEU A 37 4.15 -0.86 -4.96
C LEU A 37 5.07 -1.32 -6.10
N VAL A 38 6.37 -1.11 -5.94
CA VAL A 38 7.42 -1.50 -6.90
C VAL A 38 8.56 -2.20 -6.18
N SER A 39 9.44 -2.86 -6.93
CA SER A 39 10.73 -3.35 -6.43
C SER A 39 11.84 -2.79 -7.32
N ASP A 40 12.21 -1.54 -7.05
CA ASP A 40 13.28 -0.87 -7.77
C ASP A 40 14.62 -1.12 -7.06
N LEU A 41 15.41 -2.01 -7.64
CA LEU A 41 16.75 -2.37 -7.11
C LEU A 41 17.80 -1.27 -7.35
N SER A 42 17.51 -0.27 -8.19
CA SER A 42 18.42 0.84 -8.48
C SER A 42 18.42 1.91 -7.39
N SER A 43 17.40 1.92 -6.53
CA SER A 43 17.26 2.88 -5.44
C SER A 43 17.00 2.18 -4.10
N PRO A 44 17.68 2.58 -3.02
CA PRO A 44 17.38 2.11 -1.66
C PRO A 44 16.29 2.95 -0.98
N ALA A 45 15.74 3.98 -1.63
CA ALA A 45 14.74 4.84 -1.00
C ALA A 45 13.37 4.14 -0.92
N ASP A 46 12.70 4.25 0.23
CA ASP A 46 11.40 3.64 0.52
C ASP A 46 10.26 4.27 -0.29
N PHE A 47 10.36 5.58 -0.54
CA PHE A 47 9.35 6.38 -1.23
C PHE A 47 10.01 7.16 -2.36
N LEU A 48 9.44 7.04 -3.55
CA LEU A 48 9.82 7.82 -4.73
C LEU A 48 8.58 8.53 -5.23
N HIS A 49 8.60 9.86 -5.29
CA HIS A 49 7.48 10.65 -5.76
C HIS A 49 7.77 11.20 -7.16
N ASP A 50 6.86 10.98 -8.09
CA ASP A 50 6.87 11.60 -9.41
C ASP A 50 5.89 12.78 -9.41
N GLU A 51 6.44 13.98 -9.24
CA GLU A 51 5.69 15.23 -9.19
C GLU A 51 4.91 15.51 -10.49
N ALA A 52 5.46 15.12 -11.65
CA ALA A 52 4.85 15.42 -12.94
C ALA A 52 3.59 14.57 -13.18
N ALA A 53 3.61 13.32 -12.71
CA ALA A 53 2.49 12.40 -12.82
C ALA A 53 1.56 12.40 -11.59
N ASN A 54 1.96 13.05 -10.49
CA ASN A 54 1.34 12.95 -9.16
C ASN A 54 1.18 11.48 -8.73
N VAL A 55 2.28 10.71 -8.84
CA VAL A 55 2.32 9.28 -8.53
C VAL A 55 3.35 9.01 -7.43
N ASP A 56 2.92 8.31 -6.40
CA ASP A 56 3.79 7.80 -5.34
C ASP A 56 4.18 6.35 -5.61
N TYR A 57 5.48 6.06 -5.55
CA TYR A 57 6.01 4.72 -5.64
C TYR A 57 6.57 4.30 -4.28
N ILE A 58 5.96 3.27 -3.71
CA ILE A 58 6.43 2.59 -2.51
C ILE A 58 7.38 1.47 -2.93
N ASN A 59 8.64 1.60 -2.55
CA ASN A 59 9.69 0.70 -2.99
C ASN A 59 9.95 -0.42 -1.99
N ALA A 60 9.68 -1.65 -2.43
CA ALA A 60 9.98 -2.89 -1.72
C ALA A 60 11.48 -3.09 -1.45
N ASN A 61 12.38 -2.47 -2.23
CA ASN A 61 13.81 -2.56 -1.99
C ASN A 61 14.27 -1.70 -0.79
N GLY A 62 13.57 -0.59 -0.51
CA GLY A 62 13.94 0.33 0.57
C GLY A 62 13.50 -0.14 1.95
N HIS A 63 12.35 -0.81 2.05
CA HIS A 63 11.75 -1.11 3.35
C HIS A 63 11.32 -2.58 3.50
N GLN A 64 11.71 -3.21 4.61
CA GLN A 64 11.48 -4.65 4.85
C GLN A 64 10.00 -5.05 4.86
N PHE A 65 9.11 -4.18 5.38
CA PHE A 65 7.66 -4.44 5.33
C PHE A 65 7.14 -4.43 3.88
N PHE A 66 7.55 -3.45 3.06
CA PHE A 66 7.14 -3.36 1.66
C PHE A 66 7.71 -4.53 0.85
N ALA A 67 8.93 -4.99 1.15
CA ALA A 67 9.50 -6.22 0.63
C ALA A 67 8.64 -7.45 0.94
N ALA A 68 8.15 -7.55 2.18
CA ALA A 68 7.31 -8.67 2.60
C ALA A 68 5.95 -8.68 1.87
N VAL A 69 5.34 -7.50 1.68
CA VAL A 69 4.10 -7.35 0.89
C VAL A 69 4.36 -7.69 -0.58
N TRP A 70 5.43 -7.16 -1.18
CA TRP A 70 5.81 -7.45 -2.57
C TRP A 70 6.00 -8.95 -2.81
N LYS A 71 6.67 -9.63 -1.87
CA LYS A 71 6.85 -11.09 -1.93
C LYS A 71 5.52 -11.84 -1.79
N ALA A 72 4.60 -11.38 -0.97
CA ALA A 72 3.27 -11.98 -0.82
C ALA A 72 2.43 -11.84 -2.11
N GLU A 73 2.69 -10.81 -2.89
CA GLU A 73 2.06 -10.56 -4.20
C GLU A 73 2.78 -11.27 -5.37
N ALA A 74 3.75 -12.15 -5.10
CA ALA A 74 4.48 -12.86 -6.13
C ALA A 74 3.53 -13.67 -7.04
N GLY A 75 3.60 -13.39 -8.36
CA GLY A 75 2.73 -14.02 -9.35
C GLY A 75 1.39 -13.32 -9.56
N ASN A 76 1.09 -12.24 -8.83
CA ASN A 76 -0.05 -11.39 -9.13
C ASN A 76 0.15 -10.70 -10.50
N ARG A 77 -0.81 -10.87 -11.41
CA ARG A 77 -0.83 -10.30 -12.75
C ARG A 77 -2.01 -9.35 -13.00
N SER A 78 -2.83 -9.07 -11.98
CA SER A 78 -4.01 -8.19 -12.11
C SER A 78 -3.63 -6.72 -12.28
N GLY A 79 -2.40 -6.34 -11.89
CA GLY A 79 -1.96 -4.95 -11.83
C GLY A 79 -2.43 -4.19 -10.59
N VAL A 80 -3.19 -4.83 -9.68
CA VAL A 80 -3.70 -4.26 -8.42
C VAL A 80 -3.38 -5.21 -7.28
N ALA A 81 -2.87 -4.71 -6.16
CA ALA A 81 -2.57 -5.57 -5.00
C ALA A 81 -3.84 -6.26 -4.46
N THR A 82 -3.67 -7.46 -3.90
CA THR A 82 -4.81 -8.19 -3.33
C THR A 82 -5.45 -7.45 -2.15
N PRO A 83 -6.75 -7.69 -1.85
CA PRO A 83 -7.40 -7.08 -0.68
C PRO A 83 -6.64 -7.33 0.63
N GLN A 84 -6.03 -8.51 0.81
CA GLN A 84 -5.21 -8.80 1.98
C GLN A 84 -3.98 -7.89 2.04
N SER A 85 -3.22 -7.73 0.95
CA SER A 85 -2.05 -6.84 0.96
C SER A 85 -2.43 -5.37 1.14
N LEU A 86 -3.56 -4.93 0.58
CA LEU A 86 -4.09 -3.59 0.82
C LEU A 86 -4.44 -3.40 2.30
N LEU A 87 -5.00 -4.43 2.97
CA LEU A 87 -5.26 -4.39 4.40
C LEU A 87 -3.97 -4.25 5.21
N GLU A 88 -2.94 -5.03 4.87
CA GLU A 88 -1.62 -4.94 5.51
C GLU A 88 -1.03 -3.53 5.36
N LEU A 89 -1.04 -2.99 4.13
CA LEU A 89 -0.51 -1.67 3.82
C LEU A 89 -1.27 -0.57 4.58
N LYS A 90 -2.62 -0.60 4.57
CA LYS A 90 -3.44 0.40 5.27
C LYS A 90 -3.30 0.29 6.79
N ALA A 91 -3.17 -0.91 7.35
CA ALA A 91 -2.86 -1.10 8.76
C ALA A 91 -1.49 -0.49 9.14
N PHE A 92 -0.47 -0.64 8.29
CA PHE A 92 0.81 0.01 8.51
C PHE A 92 0.69 1.53 8.40
N SER A 93 0.03 2.05 7.36
CA SER A 93 -0.22 3.48 7.16
C SER A 93 -0.96 4.11 8.34
N PHE A 94 -1.99 3.45 8.86
CA PHE A 94 -2.74 3.88 10.04
C PHE A 94 -1.81 4.13 11.23
N VAL A 95 -0.96 3.15 11.57
CA VAL A 95 0.02 3.27 12.67
C VAL A 95 0.99 4.42 12.40
N GLN A 96 1.55 4.51 11.19
CA GLN A 96 2.50 5.57 10.84
C GLN A 96 1.85 6.96 10.90
N HIS A 97 0.60 7.10 10.49
CA HIS A 97 -0.12 8.38 10.55
C HIS A 97 -0.46 8.79 11.98
N CYS A 98 -0.81 7.84 12.86
CA CYS A 98 -0.97 8.08 14.28
C CYS A 98 0.33 8.58 14.93
N LEU A 99 1.46 7.88 14.69
CA LEU A 99 2.77 8.27 15.24
C LEU A 99 3.22 9.65 14.76
N ASN A 100 2.94 9.98 13.50
CA ASN A 100 3.27 11.27 12.90
C ASN A 100 2.24 12.37 13.19
N ARG A 101 1.21 12.10 14.01
CA ARG A 101 0.11 13.03 14.34
C ARG A 101 -0.64 13.57 13.11
N LYS A 102 -0.68 12.79 12.02
CA LYS A 102 -1.45 13.09 10.80
C LYS A 102 -2.84 12.45 10.90
N PHE A 103 -3.63 12.89 11.88
CA PHE A 103 -4.87 12.20 12.28
C PHE A 103 -5.91 12.09 11.15
N GLN A 104 -6.07 13.11 10.31
CA GLN A 104 -6.95 12.99 9.13
C GLN A 104 -6.56 11.81 8.21
N LYS A 105 -5.25 11.58 8.01
CA LYS A 105 -4.77 10.44 7.21
C LYS A 105 -4.92 9.11 7.96
N ALA A 106 -4.88 9.13 9.29
CA ALA A 106 -5.17 7.95 10.11
C ALA A 106 -6.65 7.57 10.00
N ASP A 107 -7.56 8.55 10.08
CA ASP A 107 -9.00 8.33 9.92
C ASP A 107 -9.34 7.76 8.53
N ASP A 108 -8.69 8.28 7.48
CA ASP A 108 -8.81 7.74 6.13
C ASP A 108 -8.32 6.28 6.04
N ALA A 109 -7.18 5.98 6.68
CA ALA A 109 -6.66 4.61 6.71
C ALA A 109 -7.57 3.67 7.52
N GLU A 110 -8.18 4.15 8.59
CA GLU A 110 -9.17 3.43 9.38
C GLU A 110 -10.43 3.12 8.54
N PHE A 111 -10.95 4.11 7.80
CA PHE A 111 -12.05 3.92 6.87
C PHE A 111 -11.72 2.83 5.84
N ASP A 112 -10.54 2.89 5.24
CA ASP A 112 -10.07 1.92 4.25
C ASP A 112 -9.94 0.49 4.83
N ILE A 113 -9.43 0.36 6.05
CA ILE A 113 -9.38 -0.92 6.78
C ILE A 113 -10.80 -1.47 6.95
N LYS A 114 -11.74 -0.63 7.42
CA LYS A 114 -13.14 -1.05 7.65
C LYS A 114 -13.82 -1.48 6.34
N PHE A 115 -13.56 -0.79 5.24
CA PHE A 115 -14.04 -1.17 3.91
C PHE A 115 -13.53 -2.56 3.51
N LEU A 116 -12.23 -2.81 3.64
CA LEU A 116 -11.62 -4.09 3.27
C LEU A 116 -12.16 -5.26 4.10
N VAL A 117 -12.27 -5.07 5.42
CA VAL A 117 -12.82 -6.07 6.35
C VAL A 117 -14.27 -6.39 6.00
N ARG A 118 -15.12 -5.37 5.82
CA ARG A 118 -16.55 -5.56 5.54
C ARG A 118 -16.80 -6.20 4.18
N THR A 119 -16.07 -5.78 3.16
CA THR A 119 -16.34 -6.15 1.76
C THR A 119 -15.74 -7.51 1.40
N PHE A 120 -14.55 -7.81 1.94
CA PHE A 120 -13.81 -9.03 1.58
C PHE A 120 -13.75 -10.07 2.72
N GLY A 121 -14.39 -9.81 3.85
CA GLY A 121 -14.44 -10.73 4.99
C GLY A 121 -13.07 -10.98 5.64
N LEU A 122 -12.15 -10.02 5.55
CA LEU A 122 -10.81 -10.15 6.11
C LEU A 122 -10.83 -9.95 7.62
N THR A 123 -10.26 -10.88 8.37
CA THR A 123 -10.38 -10.89 9.84
C THR A 123 -9.08 -10.60 10.57
N SER A 124 -7.94 -10.55 9.87
CA SER A 124 -6.64 -10.39 10.52
C SER A 124 -5.56 -9.87 9.57
N VAL A 125 -4.52 -9.31 10.19
CA VAL A 125 -3.26 -8.94 9.55
C VAL A 125 -2.13 -9.85 10.05
N LYS A 126 -1.25 -10.28 9.15
CA LYS A 126 -0.16 -11.23 9.42
C LYS A 126 1.21 -10.65 9.10
N LEU A 127 1.32 -9.84 8.05
CA LEU A 127 2.60 -9.27 7.64
C LEU A 127 2.98 -8.09 8.53
N VAL A 128 2.10 -7.09 8.63
CA VAL A 128 2.33 -5.86 9.40
C VAL A 128 2.62 -6.16 10.87
N ALA A 129 2.02 -7.22 11.42
CA ALA A 129 2.21 -7.66 12.81
C ALA A 129 3.68 -7.94 13.17
N LYS A 130 4.54 -8.21 12.17
CA LYS A 130 5.99 -8.44 12.37
C LYS A 130 6.81 -7.15 12.42
N PHE A 131 6.22 -6.01 12.02
CA PHE A 131 6.89 -4.74 11.81
C PHE A 131 6.34 -3.60 12.69
N VAL A 132 5.41 -3.91 13.59
CA VAL A 132 4.81 -2.95 14.54
C VAL A 132 4.90 -3.52 15.95
N THR A 133 4.81 -2.66 16.96
CA THR A 133 4.81 -3.09 18.37
C THR A 133 3.50 -3.77 18.74
N ALA A 134 3.49 -4.52 19.84
CA ALA A 134 2.27 -5.16 20.35
C ALA A 134 1.14 -4.15 20.63
N GLY A 135 1.49 -2.95 21.13
CA GLY A 135 0.52 -1.86 21.35
C GLY A 135 -0.08 -1.35 20.04
N GLN A 136 0.76 -1.11 19.03
CA GLN A 136 0.31 -0.67 17.70
C GLN A 136 -0.57 -1.74 17.02
N LEU A 137 -0.19 -3.02 17.14
CA LEU A 137 -0.98 -4.14 16.65
C LEU A 137 -2.34 -4.23 17.35
N SER A 138 -2.40 -3.91 18.65
CA SER A 138 -3.66 -3.87 19.40
C SER A 138 -4.63 -2.84 18.82
N GLU A 139 -4.15 -1.64 18.47
CA GLU A 139 -4.98 -0.60 17.85
C GLU A 139 -5.51 -1.05 16.47
N ILE A 140 -4.67 -1.66 15.64
CA ILE A 140 -5.12 -2.25 14.35
C ILE A 140 -6.23 -3.29 14.59
N LYS A 141 -6.03 -4.20 15.56
CA LYS A 141 -7.00 -5.24 15.88
C LYS A 141 -8.33 -4.68 16.37
N LYS A 142 -8.34 -3.60 17.15
CA LYS A 142 -9.57 -2.92 17.56
C LYS A 142 -10.37 -2.40 16.37
N VAL A 143 -9.71 -1.79 15.39
CA VAL A 143 -10.37 -1.32 14.16
C VAL A 143 -11.01 -2.49 13.42
N ILE A 144 -10.26 -3.57 13.19
CA ILE A 144 -10.78 -4.77 12.51
C ILE A 144 -11.96 -5.37 13.28
N ALA A 145 -11.84 -5.49 14.60
CA ALA A 145 -12.89 -6.02 15.46
C ALA A 145 -14.15 -5.13 15.50
N SER A 146 -14.03 -3.81 15.28
CA SER A 146 -15.18 -2.88 15.30
C SER A 146 -16.15 -3.05 14.13
N VAL A 147 -15.78 -3.85 13.12
CA VAL A 147 -16.61 -4.10 11.93
C VAL A 147 -17.48 -5.35 12.09
N HIS A 148 -17.10 -6.25 13.02
CA HIS A 148 -17.77 -7.51 13.32
C HIS A 148 -18.65 -7.38 14.56
#